data_AF-A0AAJ1BQ88-F1
#
_entry.id   AF-A0AAJ1BQ88-F1
#
_cell.length_a   1.000
_cell.length_b   1.000
_cell.length_c   1.000
_cell.angle_alpha   90.00
_cell.angle_beta   90.00
_cell.angle_gamma   90.00
#
_symmetry.space_group_name_H-M   'P 1'
#
loop_
_entity.id
_entity.type
_entity.pdbx_description
1 polymer ?
#
loop_
_entity_poly.entity_id
_entity_poly.type
_entity_poly.pdbx_seq_one_letter_code
_entity_poly.pdbx_strand_id
1 'polypeptide(L)'
;MSDGLSGTETTPLKRDMRTLQQMLLDGQTSPAIELSGSLLMRSRSKDERDPFSEARIRMERALMGAVEPSIVGAELRWCVDRLNALHQGSSLHGIALL
;
A
#
# COMPACT_ATOMS: atom_id res chain seq x y z
N MET A 1 -34.32 5.09 -12.74
CA MET A 1 -33.57 5.59 -11.59
C MET A 1 -32.12 5.25 -11.86
N SER A 2 -31.37 6.25 -12.31
CA SER A 2 -29.98 6.11 -12.74
C SER A 2 -29.10 6.33 -11.52
N ASP A 3 -28.46 5.26 -11.04
CA ASP A 3 -27.36 5.35 -10.07
C ASP A 3 -26.17 6.03 -10.75
N GLY A 4 -26.13 7.36 -10.60
CA GLY A 4 -25.04 8.21 -11.06
C GLY A 4 -23.85 8.07 -10.11
N LEU A 5 -22.71 7.69 -10.68
CA LEU A 5 -21.39 7.57 -10.07
C LEU A 5 -21.17 8.56 -8.91
N SER A 6 -21.07 8.04 -7.68
CA SER A 6 -20.31 8.72 -6.64
C SER A 6 -18.85 8.72 -7.10
N GLY A 7 -18.41 9.84 -7.67
CA GLY A 7 -16.99 10.07 -7.93
C GLY A 7 -16.24 9.90 -6.62
N THR A 8 -15.52 8.79 -6.45
CA THR A 8 -14.64 8.58 -5.31
C THR A 8 -13.70 9.76 -5.22
N GLU A 9 -13.89 10.62 -4.22
CA GLU A 9 -12.93 11.68 -3.92
C GLU A 9 -11.56 11.03 -3.76
N THR A 10 -10.67 11.30 -4.72
CA THR A 10 -9.32 10.75 -4.68
C THR A 10 -8.55 11.61 -3.70
N THR A 11 -8.36 11.12 -2.47
CA THR A 11 -7.51 11.79 -1.48
C THR A 11 -6.10 11.98 -2.04
N PRO A 12 -5.34 13.00 -1.60
CA PRO A 12 -3.95 13.19 -2.02
C PRO A 12 -3.12 11.91 -1.84
N LEU A 13 -3.28 11.21 -0.72
CA LEU A 13 -2.67 9.91 -0.49
C LEU A 13 -3.02 8.88 -1.58
N LYS A 14 -4.31 8.73 -1.94
CA LYS A 14 -4.74 7.76 -2.97
C LYS A 14 -4.21 8.13 -4.36
N ARG A 15 -4.10 9.42 -4.67
CA ARG A 15 -3.50 9.89 -5.94
C ARG A 15 -2.03 9.49 -6.00
N ASP A 16 -1.27 9.80 -4.95
CA ASP A 16 0.17 9.54 -4.91
C ASP A 16 0.47 8.03 -4.80
N MET A 17 -0.45 7.24 -4.20
CA MET A 17 -0.42 5.77 -4.27
C MET A 17 -0.53 5.23 -5.71
N ARG A 18 -1.31 5.86 -6.59
CA ARG A 18 -1.36 5.48 -8.01
C ARG A 18 -0.05 5.81 -8.71
N THR A 19 0.59 6.93 -8.36
CA THR A 19 1.93 7.27 -8.85
C THR A 19 2.95 6.21 -8.42
N LEU A 20 2.94 5.78 -7.17
CA LEU A 20 3.79 4.68 -6.70
C LEU A 20 3.57 3.41 -7.53
N GLN A 21 2.31 3.02 -7.75
CA GLN A 21 1.98 1.84 -8.56
C GLN A 21 2.49 1.94 -9.99
N GLN A 22 2.37 3.12 -10.61
CA GLN A 22 2.88 3.35 -11.95
C GLN A 22 4.42 3.23 -11.98
N MET A 23 5.13 3.80 -11.00
CA MET A 23 6.58 3.65 -10.89
C MET A 23 7.01 2.17 -10.78
N LEU A 24 6.25 1.35 -10.03
CA LEU A 24 6.52 -0.09 -9.93
C LEU A 24 6.33 -0.80 -11.28
N LEU A 25 5.27 -0.47 -12.02
CA LEU A 25 5.02 -1.01 -13.36
C LEU A 25 6.11 -0.60 -14.36
N ASP A 26 6.63 0.61 -14.23
CA ASP A 26 7.69 1.15 -15.08
C ASP A 26 9.10 0.71 -14.65
N GLY A 27 9.22 -0.15 -13.61
CA GLY A 27 10.49 -0.64 -13.10
C GLY A 27 11.33 0.40 -12.34
N GLN A 28 10.75 1.55 -12.01
CA GLN A 28 11.42 2.69 -11.36
C GLN A 28 11.57 2.45 -9.85
N THR A 29 12.40 1.47 -9.49
CA THR A 29 12.49 0.96 -8.10
C THR A 29 13.05 2.00 -7.12
N SER A 30 14.15 2.67 -7.43
CA SER A 30 14.75 3.68 -6.52
C SER A 30 13.79 4.82 -6.14
N PRO A 31 13.14 5.53 -7.09
CA PRO A 31 12.17 6.57 -6.72
C PRO A 31 10.90 6.01 -6.06
N ALA A 32 10.50 4.77 -6.38
CA ALA A 32 9.39 4.11 -5.69
C ALA A 32 9.71 3.85 -4.20
N ILE A 33 10.94 3.47 -3.87
CA ILE A 33 11.41 3.30 -2.49
C ILE A 33 11.35 4.62 -1.72
N GLU A 34 11.77 5.72 -2.32
CA GLU A 34 11.71 7.06 -1.71
C GLU A 34 10.26 7.50 -1.48
N LEU A 35 9.42 7.45 -2.53
CA LEU A 35 8.03 7.86 -2.45
C LEU A 35 7.25 7.03 -1.43
N SER A 36 7.44 5.71 -1.43
CA SER A 36 6.76 4.81 -0.49
C SER A 36 7.08 5.13 0.99
N GLY A 37 8.28 5.65 1.29
CA GLY A 37 8.63 6.08 2.64
C GLY A 37 7.79 7.28 3.12
N SER A 38 7.63 8.28 2.26
CA SER A 38 6.76 9.44 2.51
C SER A 38 5.29 9.03 2.66
N LEU A 39 4.80 8.17 1.77
CA LEU A 39 3.43 7.68 1.81
C LEU A 39 3.15 6.86 3.08
N LEU A 40 4.13 6.07 3.55
CA LEU A 40 4.00 5.31 4.79
C LEU A 40 3.79 6.25 5.98
N MET A 41 4.59 7.32 6.09
CA MET A 41 4.45 8.32 7.14
C MET A 41 3.09 9.02 7.08
N ARG A 42 2.64 9.39 5.88
CA ARG A 42 1.33 10.04 5.67
C ARG A 42 0.17 9.12 6.01
N SER A 43 0.21 7.85 5.61
CA SER A 43 -0.84 6.86 5.92
C SER A 43 -1.04 6.60 7.43
N ARG A 44 -0.05 6.98 8.26
CA ARG A 44 -0.08 6.86 9.72
C ARG A 44 -0.41 8.18 10.43
N SER A 45 -0.33 9.31 9.71
CA SER A 45 -0.57 10.64 10.24
C SER A 45 -2.04 10.82 10.65
N LYS A 46 -2.37 11.89 11.35
CA LYS A 46 -3.77 12.19 11.72
C LYS A 46 -4.58 12.68 10.53
N ASP A 47 -3.92 13.33 9.57
CA ASP A 47 -4.56 14.04 8.46
C ASP A 47 -4.87 13.13 7.28
N GLU A 48 -4.04 12.09 7.07
CA GLU A 48 -4.17 11.17 5.93
C GLU A 48 -4.21 9.70 6.38
N ARG A 49 -4.66 9.45 7.61
CA ARG A 49 -4.72 8.09 8.17
C ARG A 49 -5.50 7.16 7.24
N ASP A 50 -4.83 6.13 6.71
CA ASP A 50 -5.47 5.10 5.91
C ASP A 50 -4.82 3.74 6.13
N PRO A 51 -5.37 2.90 7.03
CA PRO A 51 -4.82 1.60 7.37
C PRO A 51 -4.67 0.64 6.17
N PHE A 52 -5.52 0.77 5.16
CA PHE A 52 -5.43 -0.05 3.96
C PHE A 52 -4.23 0.34 3.09
N SER A 53 -4.03 1.65 2.86
CA SER A 53 -2.82 2.13 2.17
C SER A 53 -1.57 1.82 2.98
N GLU A 54 -1.59 1.94 4.31
CA GLU A 54 -0.46 1.54 5.15
C GLU A 54 -0.04 0.09 4.89
N ALA A 55 -0.99 -0.85 4.95
CA ALA A 55 -0.70 -2.26 4.73
C ALA A 55 -0.16 -2.53 3.33
N ARG A 56 -0.75 -1.90 2.31
CA ARG A 56 -0.26 -2.00 0.93
C ARG A 56 1.16 -1.45 0.77
N ILE A 57 1.46 -0.29 1.32
CA ILE A 57 2.77 0.35 1.22
C ILE A 57 3.84 -0.52 1.90
N ARG A 58 3.55 -1.07 3.09
CA ARG A 58 4.49 -1.95 3.80
C ARG A 58 4.77 -3.22 2.99
N MET A 59 3.75 -3.80 2.38
CA MET A 59 3.90 -4.97 1.50
C MET A 59 4.77 -4.62 0.28
N GLU A 60 4.46 -3.54 -0.44
CA GLU A 60 5.25 -3.10 -1.61
C GLU A 60 6.70 -2.82 -1.23
N ARG A 61 6.95 -2.19 -0.07
CA ARG A 61 8.31 -1.95 0.44
C ARG A 61 9.06 -3.24 0.76
N ALA A 62 8.41 -4.23 1.36
CA ALA A 62 9.03 -5.53 1.61
C ALA A 62 9.42 -6.23 0.31
N LEU A 63 8.53 -6.20 -0.70
CA LEU A 63 8.76 -6.81 -2.02
C LEU A 63 9.85 -6.09 -2.82
N MET A 64 9.98 -4.77 -2.69
CA MET A 64 11.04 -3.98 -3.32
C MET A 64 12.42 -4.14 -2.65
N GLY A 65 12.52 -4.80 -1.49
CA GLY A 65 13.76 -4.81 -0.69
C GLY A 65 14.06 -3.49 0.03
N ALA A 66 13.03 -2.67 0.29
CA ALA A 66 13.13 -1.39 0.99
C ALA A 66 13.14 -1.52 2.54
N VAL A 67 13.34 -2.73 3.03
CA VAL A 67 13.39 -3.13 4.44
C VAL A 67 14.55 -4.10 4.62
N GLU A 68 15.01 -4.25 5.86
CA GLU A 68 16.08 -5.21 6.16
C GLU A 68 15.68 -6.64 5.74
N PRO A 69 16.55 -7.40 5.04
CA PRO A 69 16.21 -8.75 4.56
C PRO A 69 15.71 -9.69 5.67
N SER A 70 16.22 -9.53 6.89
CA SER A 70 15.84 -10.34 8.05
C SER A 70 14.39 -10.13 8.52
N ILE A 71 13.75 -9.00 8.17
CA ILE A 71 12.39 -8.67 8.61
C ILE A 71 11.34 -8.80 7.50
N VAL A 72 11.74 -9.10 6.26
CA VAL A 72 10.81 -9.23 5.12
C VAL A 72 9.67 -10.19 5.43
N GLY A 73 9.96 -11.39 5.94
CA GLY A 73 8.93 -12.37 6.29
C GLY A 73 7.96 -11.89 7.39
N ALA A 74 8.47 -11.12 8.36
CA ALA A 74 7.63 -10.54 9.42
C ALA A 74 6.73 -9.41 8.89
N GLU A 75 7.25 -8.56 8.00
CA GLU A 75 6.47 -7.51 7.32
C GLU A 75 5.35 -8.11 6.47
N LEU A 76 5.64 -9.13 5.66
CA LEU A 76 4.64 -9.79 4.83
C LEU A 76 3.55 -10.47 5.68
N ARG A 77 3.93 -11.19 6.74
CA ARG A 77 2.95 -11.77 7.67
C ARG A 77 2.07 -10.71 8.34
N TRP A 78 2.65 -9.59 8.78
CA TRP A 78 1.86 -8.49 9.31
C TRP A 78 0.85 -7.96 8.28
N CYS A 79 1.26 -7.85 7.01
CA CYS A 79 0.38 -7.40 5.93
C CYS A 79 -0.78 -8.40 5.69
N VAL A 80 -0.53 -9.72 5.73
CA VAL A 80 -1.59 -10.75 5.68
C VAL A 80 -2.64 -10.49 6.75
N ASP A 81 -2.21 -10.44 8.00
CA ASP A 81 -3.10 -10.33 9.15
C ASP A 81 -3.91 -9.03 9.10
N ARG A 82 -3.25 -7.93 8.70
CA ARG A 82 -3.87 -6.62 8.62
C ARG A 82 -4.87 -6.51 7.47
N LEU A 83 -4.52 -7.01 6.28
CA LEU A 83 -5.42 -7.01 5.13
C LEU A 83 -6.60 -7.96 5.34
N ASN A 84 -6.39 -9.07 6.05
CA ASN A 84 -7.48 -9.94 6.49
C ASN A 84 -8.49 -9.22 7.39
N ALA A 85 -8.00 -8.48 8.38
CA ALA A 85 -8.86 -7.75 9.30
C ALA A 85 -9.59 -6.58 8.64
N LEU A 86 -8.98 -5.94 7.63
CA LEU A 86 -9.56 -4.76 6.96
C LEU A 86 -10.48 -5.12 5.78
N HIS A 87 -10.09 -6.12 4.98
CA HIS A 87 -10.77 -6.52 3.76
C HIS A 87 -10.53 -8.02 3.50
N GLN A 88 -11.21 -8.86 4.28
CA GLN A 88 -11.20 -10.31 4.14
C GLN A 88 -11.57 -10.71 2.70
N GLY A 89 -10.72 -11.53 2.06
CA GLY A 89 -10.93 -12.02 0.70
C GLY A 89 -10.50 -11.09 -0.44
N SER A 90 -9.81 -9.97 -0.17
CA SER A 90 -9.21 -9.13 -1.21
C SER A 90 -7.98 -9.77 -1.87
N SER A 91 -7.67 -9.38 -3.11
CA SER A 91 -6.48 -9.87 -3.84
C SER A 91 -5.17 -9.62 -3.09
N LEU A 92 -5.10 -8.54 -2.29
CA LEU A 92 -3.93 -8.22 -1.47
C LEU A 92 -3.74 -9.21 -0.31
N HIS A 93 -4.83 -9.75 0.25
CA HIS A 93 -4.73 -10.83 1.24
C HIS A 93 -4.06 -12.07 0.62
N GLY A 94 -4.44 -12.44 -0.61
CA GLY A 94 -3.82 -13.57 -1.31
C GLY A 94 -2.33 -13.38 -1.60
N ILE A 95 -1.90 -12.18 -2.00
CA ILE A 95 -0.48 -11.86 -2.28
C ILE A 95 0.38 -11.98 -1.03
N ALA A 96 -0.14 -11.54 0.12
CA ALA A 96 0.65 -11.54 1.35
C ALA A 96 0.93 -12.96 1.89
N LEU A 97 0.17 -13.99 1.45
CA LEU A 97 0.34 -15.40 1.86
C LEU A 97 1.43 -16.16 1.09
N LEU A 98 1.97 -15.59 0.01
CA LEU A 98 3.02 -16.18 -0.83
C LEU A 98 4.41 -16.02 -0.19
#